data_AF-A0A6V7IQ74-F1
#
_entry.id   AF-A0A6V7IQ74-F1
#
_cell.length_a   1.000
_cell.length_b   1.000
_cell.length_c   1.000
_cell.angle_alpha   90.00
_cell.angle_beta   90.00
_cell.angle_gamma   90.00
#
_symmetry.space_group_name_H-M   'P 1'
#
loop_
_entity.id
_entity.type
_entity.pdbx_description
1 polymer ?
#
loop_
_entity_poly.entity_id
_entity_poly.type
_entity_poly.pdbx_seq_one_letter_code
_entity_poly.pdbx_strand_id
1 'polypeptide(L)'
;MIDPTFPELKLHRLAMVQLVLTIFDLPDVKFQLKWLLLSRDRRDYEKKAAALLRRLTRKLECLELPSPVYNDVLFALHSMIQRTILYLKPIAWNLYKVTQVNSPLPVSPPGQLEPLITPPNLEIQIEDLIICLQWNQYGTIDTRRTFRKLHRLKKLPHTPIIYLEVFNLCLEDVIKDIWANAPTEPLEEFKKTLADDLSIQKSEIIATYFAYRFMGRSEELYFIIDRLIEMKVYPRSDKLLRQPTAEESMFRFAVYNGNYSAMRFFWDKLSEEERQRNLL
;
A
#
# COMPACT_ATOMS: atom_id res chain seq x y z
N MET A 1 -17.45 26.68 -19.43
CA MET A 1 -16.24 27.25 -20.03
C MET A 1 -15.05 26.71 -19.24
N ILE A 2 -14.16 25.96 -19.88
CA ILE A 2 -12.93 25.47 -19.25
C ILE A 2 -11.88 26.55 -19.46
N ASP A 3 -11.27 27.02 -18.38
CA ASP A 3 -10.22 28.03 -18.39
C ASP A 3 -9.02 27.55 -19.24
N PRO A 4 -8.64 28.27 -20.30
CA PRO A 4 -7.57 27.88 -21.21
C PRO A 4 -6.16 27.95 -20.60
N THR A 5 -5.99 28.38 -19.35
CA THR A 5 -4.70 28.32 -18.61
C THR A 5 -4.39 26.92 -18.04
N PHE A 6 -5.36 26.00 -18.03
CA PHE A 6 -5.18 24.64 -17.50
C PHE A 6 -4.40 23.62 -18.36
N PRO A 7 -4.34 23.70 -19.71
CA PRO A 7 -3.61 22.72 -20.53
C PRO A 7 -2.09 22.79 -20.34
N GLU A 8 -1.52 23.99 -20.25
CA GLU A 8 -0.07 24.20 -20.14
C GLU A 8 0.48 23.77 -18.76
N LEU A 9 -0.26 24.06 -17.69
CA LEU A 9 0.03 23.56 -16.34
C LEU A 9 0.01 22.03 -16.25
N LYS A 10 -0.79 21.36 -17.09
CA LYS A 10 -0.82 19.89 -17.17
C LYS A 10 0.39 19.35 -17.93
N LEU A 11 0.75 19.94 -19.07
CA LEU A 11 1.92 19.54 -19.86
C LEU A 11 3.23 19.72 -19.08
N HIS A 12 3.39 20.87 -18.41
CA HIS A 12 4.57 21.14 -17.58
C HIS A 12 4.70 20.12 -16.43
N ARG A 13 3.60 19.87 -15.70
CA ARG A 13 3.59 18.85 -14.63
C ARG A 13 3.83 17.43 -15.15
N LEU A 14 3.28 17.08 -16.32
CA LEU A 14 3.52 15.78 -16.95
C LEU A 14 4.98 15.61 -17.37
N ALA A 15 5.60 16.65 -17.94
CA ALA A 15 7.02 16.64 -18.30
C ALA A 15 7.92 16.50 -17.07
N MET A 16 7.59 17.19 -15.96
CA MET A 16 8.31 17.04 -14.70
C MET A 16 8.15 15.63 -14.11
N VAL A 17 6.93 15.10 -14.07
CA VAL A 17 6.70 13.72 -13.63
C VAL A 17 7.52 12.77 -14.50
N GLN A 18 7.45 12.89 -15.82
CA GLN A 18 8.21 12.05 -16.75
C GLN A 18 9.73 12.15 -16.51
N LEU A 19 10.25 13.35 -16.25
CA LEU A 19 11.67 13.55 -15.92
C LEU A 19 12.03 12.84 -14.61
N VAL A 20 11.22 13.01 -13.57
CA VAL A 20 11.40 12.32 -12.30
C VAL A 20 11.33 10.80 -12.47
N LEU A 21 10.39 10.29 -13.26
CA LEU A 21 10.29 8.87 -13.58
C LEU A 21 11.54 8.37 -14.29
N THR A 22 12.04 9.12 -15.27
CA THR A 22 13.27 8.79 -16.00
C THR A 22 14.46 8.73 -15.06
N ILE A 23 14.55 9.65 -14.09
CA ILE A 23 15.58 9.64 -13.04
C ILE A 23 15.45 8.41 -12.13
N PHE A 24 14.24 8.07 -11.71
CA PHE A 24 13.97 6.86 -10.92
C PHE A 24 14.20 5.57 -11.70
N ASP A 25 14.16 5.63 -13.04
CA ASP A 25 14.39 4.48 -13.90
C ASP A 25 15.89 4.14 -14.06
N LEU A 26 16.77 5.09 -13.70
CA LEU A 26 18.22 4.92 -13.79
C LEU A 26 18.70 3.73 -12.93
N PRO A 27 19.56 2.84 -13.48
CA PRO A 27 20.02 1.64 -12.78
C PRO A 27 20.66 1.92 -11.41
N ASP A 28 21.46 3.00 -11.30
CA ASP A 28 22.10 3.37 -10.04
C ASP A 28 21.11 3.86 -8.99
N VAL A 29 20.04 4.52 -9.41
CA VAL A 29 18.97 5.01 -8.53
C VAL A 29 18.13 3.85 -8.01
N LYS A 30 17.74 2.91 -8.89
CA LYS A 30 17.04 1.68 -8.50
C LYS A 30 17.86 0.86 -7.50
N PHE A 31 19.16 0.71 -7.74
CA PHE A 31 20.07 0.02 -6.84
C PHE A 31 20.11 0.70 -5.45
N GLN A 32 20.21 2.03 -5.41
CA GLN A 32 20.22 2.76 -4.13
C GLN A 32 18.87 2.70 -3.40
N LEU A 33 17.75 2.77 -4.12
CA LEU A 33 16.41 2.57 -3.56
C LEU A 33 16.26 1.17 -2.96
N LYS A 34 16.78 0.12 -3.61
CA LYS A 34 16.80 -1.24 -3.06
C LYS A 34 17.50 -1.28 -1.69
N TRP A 35 18.70 -0.70 -1.58
CA TRP A 35 19.44 -0.66 -0.31
C TRP A 35 18.76 0.17 0.77
N LEU A 36 18.11 1.26 0.38
CA LEU A 36 17.32 2.11 1.27
C LEU A 36 16.14 1.33 1.88
N LEU A 37 15.43 0.57 1.05
CA LEU A 37 14.28 -0.23 1.47
C LEU A 37 14.71 -1.37 2.41
N LEU A 38 15.87 -1.97 2.17
CA LEU A 38 16.42 -3.08 2.97
C LEU A 38 17.14 -2.65 4.26
N SER A 39 17.36 -1.35 4.50
CA SER A 39 18.00 -0.86 5.73
C SER A 39 17.23 -1.21 7.00
N ARG A 40 17.91 -1.79 8.01
CA ARG A 40 17.29 -2.26 9.26
C ARG A 40 16.99 -1.14 10.26
N ASP A 41 17.91 -0.20 10.40
CA ASP A 41 17.81 0.91 11.35
C ASP A 41 17.24 2.16 10.68
N ARG A 42 16.45 2.91 11.46
CA ARG A 42 15.90 4.20 11.08
C ARG A 42 16.97 5.19 10.68
N ARG A 43 18.01 5.32 11.51
CA ARG A 43 19.11 6.28 11.25
C ARG A 43 19.86 5.93 9.97
N ASP A 44 20.05 4.63 9.71
CA ASP A 44 20.72 4.16 8.50
C ASP A 44 19.93 4.49 7.23
N TYR A 45 18.61 4.23 7.21
CA TYR A 45 17.82 4.57 6.02
C TYR A 45 17.67 6.09 5.85
N GLU A 46 17.55 6.88 6.91
CA GLU A 46 17.49 8.35 6.82
C GLU A 46 18.79 8.91 6.22
N LYS A 47 19.94 8.37 6.66
CA LYS A 47 21.25 8.73 6.09
C LYS A 47 21.36 8.35 4.61
N LYS A 48 20.90 7.15 4.24
CA LYS A 48 20.87 6.68 2.84
C LYS A 48 19.89 7.48 1.98
N ALA A 49 18.74 7.88 2.52
CA ALA A 49 17.76 8.73 1.85
C ALA A 49 18.37 10.09 1.51
N ALA A 50 19.02 10.72 2.50
CA ALA A 50 19.70 12.00 2.32
C ALA A 50 20.89 11.90 1.35
N ALA A 51 21.61 10.77 1.34
CA ALA A 51 22.68 10.52 0.38
C ALA A 51 22.14 10.37 -1.06
N LEU A 52 21.07 9.59 -1.24
CA LEU A 52 20.40 9.42 -2.54
C LEU A 52 19.86 10.77 -3.04
N LEU A 53 19.14 11.51 -2.19
CA LEU A 53 18.61 12.82 -2.54
C LEU A 53 19.73 13.77 -3.00
N ARG A 54 20.81 13.93 -2.23
CA ARG A 54 21.95 14.79 -2.61
C ARG A 54 22.55 14.40 -3.95
N ARG A 55 22.67 13.09 -4.23
CA ARG A 55 23.17 12.59 -5.51
C ARG A 55 22.22 12.95 -6.65
N LEU A 56 20.92 12.79 -6.45
CA LEU A 56 19.90 13.15 -7.44
C LEU A 56 19.83 14.66 -7.68
N THR A 57 19.95 15.48 -6.64
CA THR A 57 20.06 16.94 -6.74
C THR A 57 21.23 17.33 -7.63
N ARG A 58 22.43 16.78 -7.40
CA ARG A 58 23.59 17.04 -8.27
C ARG A 58 23.36 16.61 -9.71
N LYS A 59 22.70 15.46 -9.94
CA LYS A 59 22.34 15.02 -11.29
C LYS A 59 21.36 15.99 -11.97
N LEU A 60 20.39 16.54 -11.24
CA LEU A 60 19.47 17.55 -11.75
C LEU A 60 20.17 18.87 -12.07
N GLU A 61 21.12 19.30 -11.24
CA GLU A 61 21.92 20.52 -11.49
C GLU A 61 22.67 20.43 -12.83
N CYS A 62 23.15 19.25 -13.20
CA CYS A 62 23.80 19.02 -14.50
C CYS A 62 22.84 19.08 -15.72
N LEU A 63 21.53 19.09 -15.52
CA LEU A 63 20.55 19.19 -16.61
C LEU A 63 20.20 20.64 -16.99
N GLU A 64 20.78 21.62 -16.30
CA GLU A 64 20.61 23.06 -16.59
C GLU A 64 19.14 23.49 -16.73
N LEU A 65 18.27 22.91 -15.91
CA LEU A 65 16.83 23.20 -15.94
C LEU A 65 16.56 24.64 -15.48
N PRO A 66 15.53 25.33 -16.02
CA PRO A 66 15.10 26.62 -15.50
C PRO A 66 14.74 26.53 -14.01
N SER A 67 15.12 27.52 -13.20
CA SER A 67 14.97 27.47 -11.73
C SER A 67 13.58 27.06 -11.22
N PRO A 68 12.45 27.53 -11.79
CA PRO A 68 11.13 27.06 -11.36
C PRO A 68 10.93 25.56 -11.57
N VAL A 69 11.34 25.06 -12.74
CA VAL A 69 11.26 23.64 -13.12
C VAL A 69 12.17 22.80 -12.21
N TYR A 70 13.39 23.26 -11.99
CA TYR A 70 14.35 22.61 -11.09
C TYR A 70 13.79 22.41 -9.69
N ASN A 71 13.24 23.47 -9.09
CA ASN A 71 12.67 23.44 -7.74
C ASN A 71 11.50 22.47 -7.64
N ASP A 72 10.61 22.50 -8.63
CA ASP A 72 9.43 21.63 -8.62
C ASP A 72 9.83 20.15 -8.81
N VAL A 73 10.81 19.86 -9.66
CA VAL A 73 11.36 18.51 -9.87
C VAL A 73 12.08 18.01 -8.61
N LEU A 74 12.87 18.87 -7.95
CA LEU A 74 13.54 18.55 -6.70
C LEU A 74 12.52 18.25 -5.57
N PHE A 75 11.47 19.04 -5.48
CA PHE A 75 10.37 18.80 -4.54
C PHE A 75 9.69 17.46 -4.81
N ALA A 76 9.40 17.15 -6.08
CA ALA A 76 8.81 15.87 -6.48
C ALA A 76 9.73 14.69 -6.11
N LEU A 77 11.04 14.78 -6.38
CA LEU A 77 12.01 13.76 -5.97
C LEU A 77 12.00 13.53 -4.46
N HIS A 78 12.01 14.62 -3.68
CA HIS A 78 11.98 14.53 -2.22
C HIS A 78 10.73 13.80 -1.73
N SER A 79 9.56 14.21 -2.25
CA SER A 79 8.28 13.59 -1.91
C SER A 79 8.26 12.11 -2.31
N MET A 80 8.80 11.77 -3.47
CA MET A 80 8.84 10.39 -3.97
C MET A 80 9.74 9.49 -3.13
N ILE A 81 10.92 9.95 -2.71
CA ILE A 81 11.80 9.19 -1.82
C ILE A 81 11.14 8.98 -0.47
N GLN A 82 10.59 10.04 0.14
CA GLN A 82 9.90 9.94 1.43
C GLN A 82 8.72 8.98 1.39
N ARG A 83 7.89 9.05 0.35
CA ARG A 83 6.75 8.13 0.17
C ARG A 83 7.19 6.71 -0.14
N THR A 84 8.24 6.53 -0.95
CA THR A 84 8.84 5.21 -1.20
C THR A 84 9.28 4.57 0.11
N ILE A 85 9.93 5.34 0.99
CA ILE A 85 10.29 4.87 2.33
C ILE A 85 9.03 4.55 3.15
N LEU A 86 8.06 5.45 3.19
CA LEU A 86 6.88 5.27 4.04
C LEU A 86 6.04 4.05 3.63
N TYR A 87 5.85 3.84 2.33
CA TYR A 87 4.94 2.82 1.81
C TYR A 87 5.64 1.53 1.37
N LEU A 88 6.76 1.64 0.66
CA LEU A 88 7.43 0.45 0.12
C LEU A 88 8.39 -0.17 1.13
N LYS A 89 8.90 0.57 2.13
CA LYS A 89 9.81 -0.01 3.13
C LYS A 89 9.13 -1.07 4.00
N PRO A 90 7.92 -0.84 4.57
CA PRO A 90 7.23 -1.90 5.31
C PRO A 90 6.99 -3.12 4.45
N ILE A 91 6.54 -2.92 3.20
CA ILE A 91 6.30 -4.01 2.24
C ILE A 91 7.59 -4.78 1.94
N ALA A 92 8.64 -4.09 1.51
CA ALA A 92 9.94 -4.68 1.16
C ALA A 92 10.61 -5.37 2.36
N TRP A 93 10.52 -4.77 3.54
CA TRP A 93 11.08 -5.34 4.77
C TRP A 93 10.33 -6.60 5.21
N ASN A 94 9.00 -6.60 5.06
CA ASN A 94 8.19 -7.78 5.35
C ASN A 94 8.47 -8.91 4.35
N LEU A 95 8.61 -8.58 3.06
CA LEU A 95 9.07 -9.55 2.06
C LEU A 95 10.45 -10.11 2.42
N TYR A 96 11.40 -9.25 2.80
CA TYR A 96 12.72 -9.65 3.25
C TYR A 96 12.69 -10.55 4.51
N LYS A 97 11.90 -10.20 5.54
CA LYS A 97 11.76 -11.01 6.75
C LYS A 97 11.19 -12.39 6.46
N VAL A 98 10.13 -12.48 5.65
CA VAL A 98 9.54 -13.76 5.24
C VAL A 98 10.56 -14.61 4.49
N THR A 99 11.42 -14.01 3.65
CA THR A 99 12.50 -14.75 2.98
C THR A 99 13.59 -15.27 3.94
N GLN A 100 13.85 -14.59 5.06
CA GLN A 100 14.84 -15.01 6.06
C GLN A 100 14.32 -16.12 7.00
N VAL A 101 13.02 -16.15 7.27
CA VAL A 101 12.39 -17.17 8.15
C VAL A 101 12.20 -18.50 7.40
N ASN A 102 11.87 -18.45 6.11
CA ASN A 102 11.64 -19.66 5.28
C ASN A 102 12.93 -20.21 4.65
N SER A 103 14.09 -19.67 5.01
CA SER A 103 15.40 -20.19 4.63
C SER A 103 16.33 -19.97 5.81
N PRO A 104 16.45 -20.93 6.75
CA PRO A 104 17.44 -20.82 7.80
C PRO A 104 18.79 -20.61 7.12
N LEU A 105 19.38 -19.43 7.34
CA LEU A 105 20.72 -19.14 6.87
C LEU A 105 21.62 -20.29 7.36
N PRO A 106 22.37 -20.97 6.49
CA PRO A 106 23.43 -21.83 6.97
C PRO A 106 24.31 -20.97 7.89
N VAL A 107 24.53 -21.45 9.11
CA VAL A 107 25.38 -20.75 10.08
C VAL A 107 26.81 -20.88 9.56
N SER A 108 27.20 -19.99 8.66
CA SER A 108 28.59 -19.92 8.20
C SER A 108 29.45 -19.43 9.38
N PRO A 109 30.59 -20.08 9.64
CA PRO A 109 31.48 -19.67 10.71
C PRO A 109 31.90 -18.20 10.55
N PRO A 110 32.11 -17.48 11.67
CA PRO A 110 32.44 -16.06 11.63
C PRO A 110 33.74 -15.85 10.85
N GLY A 111 33.66 -15.15 9.71
CA GLY A 111 34.82 -14.79 8.90
C GLY A 111 34.66 -14.98 7.38
N GLN A 112 33.64 -15.72 6.93
CA GLN A 112 33.38 -15.89 5.49
C GLN A 112 32.13 -15.08 5.06
N LEU A 113 32.37 -14.01 4.30
CA LEU A 113 31.33 -13.33 3.53
C LEU A 113 30.98 -14.22 2.33
N GLU A 114 30.10 -15.19 2.53
CA GLU A 114 29.48 -15.84 1.37
C GLU A 114 28.46 -14.89 0.71
N PRO A 115 28.37 -14.89 -0.63
CA PRO A 115 27.36 -14.12 -1.34
C PRO A 115 25.98 -14.58 -0.87
N LEU A 116 25.10 -13.64 -0.51
CA LEU A 116 23.70 -13.90 -0.17
C LEU A 116 23.07 -14.74 -1.31
N ILE A 117 22.87 -16.03 -1.08
CA ILE A 117 22.05 -16.86 -1.95
C ILE A 117 20.60 -16.51 -1.62
N THR A 118 19.96 -15.71 -2.47
CA THR A 118 18.52 -15.43 -2.39
C THR A 118 17.73 -16.70 -2.66
N PRO A 119 16.79 -17.11 -1.79
CA PRO A 119 15.96 -18.27 -2.04
C PRO A 119 15.04 -18.03 -3.26
N PRO A 120 14.93 -19.00 -4.18
CA PRO A 120 14.32 -18.81 -5.52
C PRO A 120 12.79 -18.70 -5.54
N ASN A 121 12.08 -18.86 -4.41
CA ASN A 121 10.62 -19.01 -4.40
C ASN A 121 9.83 -17.83 -3.77
N LEU A 122 10.44 -16.64 -3.64
CA LEU A 122 9.72 -15.42 -3.21
C LEU A 122 10.18 -14.18 -3.98
N GLU A 123 10.54 -14.36 -5.25
CA GLU A 123 11.04 -13.29 -6.11
C GLU A 123 9.91 -12.39 -6.62
N ILE A 124 9.42 -11.49 -5.77
CA ILE A 124 9.40 -10.12 -6.26
C ILE A 124 10.81 -9.60 -6.06
N GLN A 125 11.59 -9.65 -7.14
CA GLN A 125 12.78 -8.82 -7.21
C GLN A 125 12.29 -7.37 -6.99
N ILE A 126 12.91 -6.59 -6.09
CA ILE A 126 12.51 -5.19 -5.83
C ILE A 126 12.39 -4.39 -7.15
N GLU A 127 13.16 -4.80 -8.13
CA GLU A 127 13.11 -4.42 -9.53
C GLU A 127 11.71 -4.56 -10.16
N ASP A 128 10.99 -5.66 -9.91
CA ASP A 128 9.62 -5.90 -10.37
C ASP A 128 8.61 -4.99 -9.70
N LEU A 129 8.77 -4.73 -8.39
CA LEU A 129 7.95 -3.76 -7.68
C LEU A 129 8.11 -2.37 -8.31
N ILE A 130 9.36 -1.97 -8.58
CA ILE A 130 9.69 -0.69 -9.22
C ILE A 130 9.07 -0.58 -10.62
N ILE A 131 9.20 -1.62 -11.46
CA ILE A 131 8.59 -1.66 -12.81
C ILE A 131 7.06 -1.56 -12.76
N CYS A 132 6.46 -2.04 -11.68
CA CYS A 132 5.02 -2.02 -11.49
C CYS A 132 4.48 -0.75 -10.84
N LEU A 133 5.34 0.13 -10.31
CA LEU A 133 4.90 1.39 -9.73
C LEU A 133 4.13 2.23 -10.76
N GLN A 134 2.95 2.67 -10.35
CA GLN A 134 2.12 3.59 -11.11
C GLN A 134 2.07 4.91 -10.35
N TRP A 135 2.21 6.00 -11.08
CA TRP A 135 2.18 7.34 -10.51
C TRP A 135 0.86 8.02 -10.87
N ASN A 136 0.30 8.79 -9.94
CA ASN A 136 -0.85 9.62 -10.23
C ASN A 136 -0.42 10.99 -10.81
N GLN A 137 -1.40 11.78 -11.22
CA GLN A 137 -1.19 13.14 -11.76
C GLN A 137 -0.55 14.14 -10.78
N TYR A 138 -0.39 13.76 -9.51
CA TYR A 138 0.22 14.58 -8.46
C TYR A 138 1.64 14.11 -8.09
N GLY A 139 2.21 13.17 -8.84
CA GLY A 139 3.56 12.64 -8.56
C GLY A 139 3.62 11.76 -7.32
N THR A 140 2.51 11.17 -6.88
CA THR A 140 2.49 10.19 -5.78
C THR A 140 2.19 8.80 -6.32
N ILE A 141 2.61 7.76 -5.59
CA ILE A 141 2.34 6.37 -5.99
C ILE A 141 0.82 6.15 -5.95
N ASP A 142 0.26 5.73 -7.07
CA ASP A 142 -1.09 5.18 -7.16
C ASP A 142 -1.02 3.72 -6.73
N THR A 143 -1.20 3.49 -5.43
CA THR A 143 -1.12 2.16 -4.82
C THR A 143 -2.14 1.22 -5.44
N ARG A 144 -3.37 1.67 -5.68
CA ARG A 144 -4.42 0.85 -6.30
C ARG A 144 -4.03 0.37 -7.70
N ARG A 145 -3.54 1.26 -8.57
CA ARG A 145 -3.09 0.88 -9.92
C ARG A 145 -1.85 -0.01 -9.87
N THR A 146 -0.92 0.28 -8.95
CA THR A 146 0.30 -0.52 -8.74
C THR A 146 -0.05 -1.97 -8.37
N PHE A 147 -0.89 -2.17 -7.35
CA PHE A 147 -1.31 -3.51 -6.90
C PHE A 147 -2.09 -4.27 -7.98
N ARG A 148 -2.98 -3.58 -8.71
CA ARG A 148 -3.67 -4.19 -9.86
C ARG A 148 -2.70 -4.63 -10.97
N LYS A 149 -1.67 -3.84 -11.25
CA LYS A 149 -0.64 -4.18 -12.25
C LYS A 149 0.17 -5.40 -11.79
N LEU A 150 0.63 -5.41 -10.54
CA LEU A 150 1.33 -6.55 -9.94
C LEU A 150 0.50 -7.83 -10.03
N HIS A 151 -0.78 -7.74 -9.66
CA HIS A 151 -1.71 -8.86 -9.72
C HIS A 151 -1.90 -9.41 -11.15
N ARG A 152 -2.16 -8.53 -12.14
CA ARG A 152 -2.30 -8.93 -13.55
C ARG A 152 -1.06 -9.62 -14.11
N LEU A 153 0.12 -9.19 -13.67
CA LEU A 153 1.40 -9.79 -14.07
C LEU A 153 1.73 -11.07 -13.29
N LYS A 154 0.86 -11.52 -12.38
CA LYS A 154 1.11 -12.65 -11.45
C LYS A 154 2.39 -12.45 -10.62
N LYS A 155 2.69 -11.20 -10.31
CA LYS A 155 3.82 -10.77 -9.48
C LYS A 155 3.32 -10.15 -8.18
N LEU A 156 2.21 -10.64 -7.61
CA LEU A 156 1.77 -10.19 -6.30
C LEU A 156 2.31 -11.20 -5.27
N PRO A 157 3.00 -10.79 -4.18
CA PRO A 157 3.50 -11.77 -3.23
C PRO A 157 2.36 -12.44 -2.49
N HIS A 158 2.46 -13.74 -2.29
CA HIS A 158 1.48 -14.51 -1.54
C HIS A 158 1.79 -14.48 -0.04
N THR A 159 1.69 -13.30 0.58
CA THR A 159 1.89 -13.13 2.03
C THR A 159 0.68 -12.47 2.70
N PRO A 160 0.38 -12.79 3.98
CA PRO A 160 -0.77 -12.21 4.69
C PRO A 160 -0.81 -10.68 4.69
N ILE A 161 0.36 -10.05 4.77
CA ILE A 161 0.48 -8.59 4.82
C ILE A 161 0.08 -7.95 3.48
N ILE A 162 0.49 -8.56 2.36
CA ILE A 162 0.08 -8.09 1.04
C ILE A 162 -1.42 -8.23 0.87
N TYR A 163 -1.99 -9.34 1.34
CA TYR A 163 -3.43 -9.54 1.32
C TYR A 163 -4.14 -8.45 2.10
N LEU A 164 -3.75 -8.21 3.36
CA LEU A 164 -4.29 -7.13 4.19
C LEU A 164 -4.24 -5.78 3.49
N GLU A 165 -3.15 -5.46 2.79
CA GLU A 165 -3.05 -4.22 2.01
C GLU A 165 -4.04 -4.19 0.84
N VAL A 166 -4.20 -5.28 0.09
CA VAL A 166 -5.20 -5.39 -0.98
C VAL A 166 -6.63 -5.21 -0.42
N PHE A 167 -6.93 -5.80 0.74
CA PHE A 167 -8.21 -5.64 1.44
C PHE A 167 -8.42 -4.17 1.86
N ASN A 168 -7.42 -3.53 2.48
CA ASN A 168 -7.48 -2.14 2.91
C ASN A 168 -7.63 -1.14 1.74
N LEU A 169 -7.10 -1.49 0.57
CA LEU A 169 -7.30 -0.73 -0.68
C LEU A 169 -8.66 -1.02 -1.34
N CYS A 170 -9.43 -1.98 -0.81
CA CYS A 170 -10.71 -2.44 -1.33
C CYS A 170 -10.66 -2.73 -2.84
N LEU A 171 -9.64 -3.49 -3.26
CA LEU A 171 -9.48 -3.95 -4.64
C LEU A 171 -10.33 -5.19 -4.87
N GLU A 172 -11.66 -5.07 -4.79
CA GLU A 172 -12.61 -6.19 -4.81
C GLU A 172 -12.37 -7.19 -5.95
N ASP A 173 -12.00 -6.70 -7.14
CA ASP A 173 -11.62 -7.52 -8.30
C ASP A 173 -10.42 -8.43 -8.03
N VAL A 174 -9.38 -7.86 -7.42
CA VAL A 174 -8.16 -8.57 -7.05
C VAL A 174 -8.40 -9.50 -5.87
N ILE A 175 -9.16 -9.05 -4.86
CA ILE A 175 -9.45 -9.85 -3.67
C ILE A 175 -10.21 -11.11 -4.04
N LYS A 176 -11.22 -11.02 -4.92
CA LYS A 176 -11.98 -12.20 -5.39
C LYS A 176 -11.07 -13.23 -6.06
N ASP A 177 -10.16 -12.77 -6.91
CA ASP A 177 -9.22 -13.66 -7.61
C ASP A 177 -8.28 -14.35 -6.62
N ILE A 178 -7.66 -13.59 -5.71
CA ILE A 178 -6.82 -14.14 -4.63
C ILE A 178 -7.60 -15.14 -3.78
N TRP A 179 -8.83 -14.81 -3.40
CA TRP A 179 -9.67 -15.65 -2.54
C TRP A 179 -10.03 -16.99 -3.20
N ALA A 180 -10.29 -16.98 -4.51
CA ALA A 180 -10.67 -18.17 -5.27
C ALA A 180 -9.48 -19.06 -5.66
N ASN A 181 -8.33 -18.45 -5.97
CA ASN A 181 -7.25 -19.13 -6.68
C ASN A 181 -5.96 -19.34 -5.88
N ALA A 182 -5.85 -18.84 -4.65
CA ALA A 182 -4.60 -18.96 -3.89
C ALA A 182 -4.35 -20.39 -3.38
N PRO A 183 -3.27 -21.07 -3.85
CA PRO A 183 -2.91 -22.40 -3.40
C PRO A 183 -1.65 -22.32 -2.52
N THR A 184 -1.78 -21.88 -1.26
CA THR A 184 -0.65 -21.87 -0.30
C THR A 184 -1.14 -21.82 1.15
N GLU A 185 -0.47 -22.54 2.06
CA GLU A 185 -0.72 -22.56 3.52
C GLU A 185 -0.90 -21.19 4.21
N PRO A 186 -0.23 -20.08 3.81
CA PRO A 186 -0.40 -18.77 4.48
C PRO A 186 -1.79 -18.16 4.31
N LEU A 187 -2.55 -18.48 3.25
CA LEU A 187 -3.92 -17.96 3.10
C LEU A 187 -4.92 -18.79 3.89
N GLU A 188 -4.76 -20.11 3.96
CA GLU A 188 -5.64 -20.95 4.78
C GLU A 188 -5.44 -20.66 6.27
N GLU A 189 -4.20 -20.43 6.70
CA GLU A 189 -3.91 -19.93 8.05
C GLU A 189 -4.54 -18.55 8.26
N PHE A 190 -4.39 -17.62 7.30
CA PHE A 190 -5.01 -16.29 7.38
C PHE A 190 -6.54 -16.35 7.43
N LYS A 191 -7.18 -17.20 6.62
CA LYS A 191 -8.62 -17.46 6.65
C LYS A 191 -9.05 -18.00 8.01
N LYS A 192 -8.27 -18.93 8.57
CA LYS A 192 -8.51 -19.50 9.90
C LYS A 192 -8.37 -18.45 10.99
N THR A 193 -7.32 -17.62 10.97
CA THR A 193 -7.15 -16.51 11.93
C THR A 193 -8.32 -15.53 11.85
N LEU A 194 -8.77 -15.17 10.64
CA LEU A 194 -9.94 -14.30 10.47
C LEU A 194 -11.25 -14.92 10.96
N ALA A 195 -11.34 -16.26 10.99
CA ALA A 195 -12.53 -17.00 11.40
C ALA A 195 -12.55 -17.37 12.89
N ASP A 196 -11.38 -17.63 13.50
CA ASP A 196 -11.25 -18.19 14.85
C ASP A 196 -10.89 -17.14 15.91
N ASP A 197 -10.34 -15.99 15.53
CA ASP A 197 -9.73 -15.07 16.50
C ASP A 197 -10.67 -13.94 16.95
N LEU A 198 -11.12 -14.02 18.20
CA LEU A 198 -11.82 -12.95 18.93
C LEU A 198 -10.92 -11.74 19.23
N SER A 199 -9.67 -11.71 18.78
CA SER A 199 -8.71 -10.61 18.96
C SER A 199 -8.40 -9.81 17.69
N ILE A 200 -9.35 -9.76 16.73
CA ILE A 200 -9.25 -8.97 15.49
C ILE A 200 -8.61 -7.60 15.75
N GLN A 201 -7.45 -7.37 15.12
CA GLN A 201 -6.78 -6.08 15.20
C GLN A 201 -7.52 -5.04 14.33
N LYS A 202 -7.39 -3.74 14.64
CA LYS A 202 -8.03 -2.68 13.84
C LYS A 202 -7.71 -2.82 12.34
N SER A 203 -6.48 -3.20 12.01
CA SER A 203 -6.00 -3.38 10.64
C SER A 203 -6.67 -4.53 9.86
N GLU A 204 -7.38 -5.43 10.53
CA GLU A 204 -7.92 -6.66 9.94
C GLU A 204 -9.44 -6.58 9.69
N ILE A 205 -10.14 -5.61 10.29
CA ILE A 205 -11.61 -5.48 10.20
C ILE A 205 -12.11 -5.46 8.76
N ILE A 206 -11.44 -4.70 7.87
CA ILE A 206 -11.81 -4.64 6.46
C ILE A 206 -11.61 -6.02 5.78
N ALA A 207 -10.54 -6.75 6.13
CA ALA A 207 -10.30 -8.08 5.60
C ALA A 207 -11.36 -9.08 6.09
N THR A 208 -11.72 -9.03 7.38
CA THR A 208 -12.83 -9.80 7.95
C THR A 208 -14.13 -9.53 7.19
N TYR A 209 -14.47 -8.27 6.91
CA TYR A 209 -15.65 -7.92 6.12
C TYR A 209 -15.70 -8.66 4.77
N PHE A 210 -14.60 -8.60 4.01
CA PHE A 210 -14.55 -9.29 2.71
C PHE A 210 -14.58 -10.81 2.85
N ALA A 211 -13.92 -11.39 3.86
CA ALA A 211 -13.94 -12.82 4.12
C ALA A 211 -15.37 -13.33 4.33
N TYR A 212 -16.11 -12.74 5.27
CA TYR A 212 -17.50 -13.10 5.56
C TYR A 212 -18.41 -12.87 4.35
N ARG A 213 -18.21 -11.77 3.61
CA ARG A 213 -18.94 -11.50 2.37
C ARG A 213 -18.73 -12.59 1.31
N PHE A 214 -17.50 -13.07 1.12
CA PHE A 214 -17.21 -14.12 0.13
C PHE A 214 -17.55 -15.53 0.59
N MET A 215 -17.63 -15.77 1.89
CA MET A 215 -18.14 -17.03 2.46
C MET A 215 -19.67 -17.12 2.42
N GLY A 216 -20.38 -16.09 1.95
CA GLY A 216 -21.84 -16.04 1.93
C GLY A 216 -22.46 -15.93 3.33
N ARG A 217 -21.66 -15.59 4.34
CA ARG A 217 -22.07 -15.49 5.75
C ARG A 217 -22.46 -14.05 6.09
N SER A 218 -23.33 -13.46 5.28
CA SER A 218 -23.73 -12.06 5.43
C SER A 218 -24.47 -11.81 6.75
N GLU A 219 -25.16 -12.80 7.30
CA GLU A 219 -25.79 -12.71 8.62
C GLU A 219 -24.76 -12.63 9.75
N GLU A 220 -23.57 -13.23 9.58
CA GLU A 220 -22.52 -13.13 10.59
C GLU A 220 -21.72 -11.81 10.49
N LEU A 221 -21.99 -10.95 9.50
CA LEU A 221 -21.40 -9.60 9.43
C LEU A 221 -21.81 -8.72 10.62
N TYR A 222 -22.87 -9.07 11.35
CA TYR A 222 -23.22 -8.43 12.63
C TYR A 222 -22.07 -8.51 13.65
N PHE A 223 -21.24 -9.56 13.60
CA PHE A 223 -20.05 -9.65 14.43
C PHE A 223 -19.10 -8.47 14.20
N ILE A 224 -18.94 -8.01 12.97
CA ILE A 224 -18.09 -6.85 12.66
C ILE A 224 -18.67 -5.57 13.30
N ILE A 225 -19.99 -5.41 13.22
CA ILE A 225 -20.68 -4.26 13.80
C ILE A 225 -20.50 -4.26 15.33
N ASP A 226 -20.67 -5.42 15.98
CA ASP A 226 -20.46 -5.57 17.42
C ASP A 226 -19.02 -5.26 17.82
N ARG A 227 -18.04 -5.74 17.06
CA ARG A 227 -16.62 -5.43 17.30
C ARG A 227 -16.31 -3.94 17.14
N LEU A 228 -16.89 -3.27 16.15
CA LEU A 228 -16.75 -1.82 15.97
C LEU A 228 -17.33 -1.03 17.14
N ILE A 229 -18.44 -1.50 17.70
CA ILE A 229 -19.06 -0.95 18.91
C ILE A 229 -18.17 -1.18 20.13
N GLU A 230 -17.64 -2.39 20.33
CA GLU A 230 -16.71 -2.72 21.43
C GLU A 230 -15.45 -1.86 21.41
N MET A 231 -14.93 -1.57 20.22
CA MET A 231 -13.76 -0.72 20.02
C MET A 231 -14.01 0.76 20.33
N LYS A 232 -15.22 1.13 20.80
CA LYS A 232 -15.66 2.49 21.09
C LYS A 232 -15.49 3.44 19.90
N VAL A 233 -15.50 2.89 18.67
CA VAL A 233 -15.53 3.69 17.44
C VAL A 233 -16.88 4.38 17.31
N TYR A 234 -17.92 3.77 17.87
CA TYR A 234 -19.20 4.40 18.12
C TYR A 234 -19.28 4.93 19.54
N PRO A 235 -19.60 6.22 19.74
CA PRO A 235 -20.34 6.59 20.93
C PRO A 235 -21.60 5.74 20.93
N ARG A 236 -21.89 5.02 22.03
CA ARG A 236 -23.23 4.50 22.31
C ARG A 236 -24.16 5.71 22.48
N SER A 237 -24.46 6.43 21.41
CA SER A 237 -25.53 7.41 21.44
C SER A 237 -26.81 6.63 21.23
N ASP A 238 -27.60 6.55 22.29
CA ASP A 238 -28.92 5.90 22.39
C ASP A 238 -29.99 6.46 21.40
N LYS A 239 -29.58 7.10 20.30
CA LYS A 239 -30.47 7.84 19.39
C LYS A 239 -30.39 7.47 17.91
N LEU A 240 -29.55 6.52 17.50
CA LEU A 240 -29.68 5.93 16.16
C LEU A 240 -30.70 4.79 16.22
N LEU A 241 -31.98 5.15 16.02
CA LEU A 241 -33.17 4.29 16.01
C LEU A 241 -33.14 3.11 15.00
N ARG A 242 -32.02 2.91 14.28
CA ARG A 242 -31.78 1.77 13.39
C ARG A 242 -30.33 1.31 13.52
N GLN A 243 -30.13 0.00 13.66
CA GLN A 243 -28.80 -0.59 13.55
C GLN A 243 -28.22 -0.27 12.16
N PRO A 244 -26.98 0.24 12.08
CA PRO A 244 -26.34 0.50 10.79
C PRO A 244 -26.17 -0.80 10.01
N THR A 245 -26.15 -0.72 8.68
CA THR A 245 -25.75 -1.86 7.85
C THR A 245 -24.26 -2.16 8.01
N ALA A 246 -23.80 -3.31 7.50
CA ALA A 246 -22.39 -3.64 7.49
C ALA A 246 -21.59 -2.61 6.68
N GLU A 247 -22.11 -2.19 5.51
CA GLU A 247 -21.52 -1.16 4.67
C GLU A 247 -21.46 0.21 5.37
N GLU A 248 -22.54 0.65 6.02
CA GLU A 248 -22.55 1.89 6.80
C GLU A 248 -21.52 1.82 7.95
N SER A 249 -21.41 0.68 8.60
CA SER A 249 -20.45 0.47 9.69
C SER A 249 -19.00 0.51 9.20
N MET A 250 -18.74 -0.13 8.06
CA MET A 250 -17.41 -0.12 7.46
C MET A 250 -17.02 1.26 6.92
N PHE A 251 -17.97 2.03 6.38
CA PHE A 251 -17.73 3.42 5.99
C PHE A 251 -17.26 4.25 7.19
N ARG A 252 -18.02 4.22 8.30
CA ARG A 252 -17.68 4.99 9.52
C ARG A 252 -16.35 4.54 10.12
N PHE A 253 -16.09 3.24 10.14
CA PHE A 253 -14.79 2.72 10.54
C PHE A 253 -13.66 3.26 9.66
N ALA A 254 -13.85 3.28 8.35
CA ALA A 254 -12.85 3.81 7.42
C ALA A 254 -12.60 5.30 7.63
N VAL A 255 -13.64 6.10 7.91
CA VAL A 255 -13.52 7.51 8.29
C VAL A 255 -12.68 7.66 9.55
N TYR A 256 -13.01 6.92 10.61
CA TYR A 256 -12.32 6.99 11.89
C TYR A 256 -10.82 6.67 11.78
N ASN A 257 -10.45 5.71 10.93
CA ASN A 257 -9.05 5.31 10.73
C ASN A 257 -8.33 6.10 9.61
N GLY A 258 -9.00 7.06 8.96
CA GLY A 258 -8.43 7.80 7.83
C GLY A 258 -8.11 6.93 6.61
N ASN A 259 -8.79 5.80 6.43
CA ASN A 259 -8.61 4.95 5.25
C ASN A 259 -9.47 5.45 4.08
N TYR A 260 -8.94 6.41 3.32
CA TYR A 260 -9.62 7.03 2.18
C TYR A 260 -10.07 6.05 1.09
N SER A 261 -9.32 4.97 0.84
CA SER A 261 -9.67 3.98 -0.17
C SER A 261 -10.93 3.22 0.22
N ALA A 262 -11.01 2.80 1.48
CA ALA A 262 -12.18 2.13 2.05
C ALA A 262 -13.36 3.09 2.18
N MET A 263 -13.14 4.34 2.63
CA MET A 263 -14.20 5.36 2.71
C MET A 263 -14.91 5.52 1.38
N ARG A 264 -14.15 5.74 0.29
CA ARG A 264 -14.72 5.90 -1.06
C ARG A 264 -15.47 4.65 -1.50
N PHE A 265 -14.89 3.48 -1.29
CA PHE A 265 -15.50 2.22 -1.69
C PHE A 265 -16.84 1.96 -0.98
N PHE A 266 -16.91 2.17 0.32
CA PHE A 266 -18.14 1.95 1.09
C PHE A 266 -19.17 3.05 0.87
N TRP A 267 -18.76 4.30 0.66
CA TRP A 267 -19.65 5.41 0.32
C TRP A 267 -20.51 5.11 -0.92
N ASP A 268 -19.89 4.53 -1.95
CA ASP A 268 -20.56 4.16 -3.19
C ASP A 268 -21.58 3.03 -2.99
N LYS A 269 -21.50 2.28 -1.88
CA LYS A 269 -22.44 1.21 -1.53
C LYS A 269 -23.57 1.65 -0.58
N LEU A 270 -23.48 2.85 0.01
CA LEU A 270 -24.53 3.38 0.89
C LEU A 270 -25.76 3.82 0.08
N SER A 271 -26.94 3.54 0.62
CA SER A 271 -28.20 4.18 0.23
C SER A 271 -28.18 5.69 0.49
N GLU A 272 -29.11 6.43 -0.11
CA GLU A 272 -29.19 7.88 0.09
C GLU A 272 -29.48 8.22 1.55
N GLU A 273 -30.37 7.48 2.20
CA GLU A 273 -30.69 7.68 3.62
C GLU A 273 -29.48 7.42 4.52
N GLU A 274 -28.65 6.43 4.20
CA GLU A 274 -27.39 6.17 4.91
C GLU A 274 -26.39 7.30 4.70
N ARG A 275 -26.23 7.80 3.46
CA ARG A 275 -25.34 8.93 3.17
C ARG A 275 -25.75 10.17 3.95
N GLN A 276 -27.03 10.52 3.95
CA GLN A 276 -27.53 11.69 4.69
C GLN A 276 -27.24 11.60 6.19
N ARG A 277 -27.39 10.43 6.81
CA ARG A 277 -27.03 10.22 8.24
C ARG A 277 -25.55 10.36 8.54
N ASN A 278 -24.68 10.19 7.54
CA ASN A 278 -23.22 10.21 7.69
C ASN A 278 -22.58 11.54 7.27
N LEU A 279 -23.38 12.49 6.79
CA LEU A 279 -22.95 13.87 6.51
C LEU A 279 -23.17 14.84 7.68
N LEU A 280 -23.95 14.41 8.68
CA LEU A 280 -24.29 15.15 9.90
C LEU A 280 -23.32 14.84 11.04
#